data_AF-A0A972B4L9-F1
#
_entry.id   AF-A0A972B4L9-F1
#
_cell.length_a   1.000
_cell.length_b   1.000
_cell.length_c   1.000
_cell.angle_alpha   90.00
_cell.angle_beta   90.00
_cell.angle_gamma   90.00
#
_symmetry.space_group_name_H-M   'P 1'
#
loop_
_entity.id
_entity.type
_entity.pdbx_description
1 polymer ?
#
loop_
_entity_poly.entity_id
_entity_poly.type
_entity_poly.pdbx_seq_one_letter_code
_entity_poly.pdbx_strand_id
1 'polypeptide(L)'
;MRALTGRGFGVFFGFLLLCWAALIQAAPPGALEQERIDAVLPAVTSVSEPEGEFGVRTLKQGDEIVGYAFETINIAPIPAYSGKPMNMQVILGPEGNILDNYVLYHDEPILLIGIPEQKLHDFAGKYQGIHVNQRVVIGRTKDESAVTIDAVSGATVTVMVLNEAVMTAAHKVAVSLGLVEPHADVKPKPSSIKMEQFEKKDWATLTGDGSVRRLLLTHGQVDDAFIGTEAEGVDVAAPERRDDTFIDLYFADLTTPTIGRNILGDKQYEYIMGQLEPGDYAFGVVANGPFSFKGSGYVRGGIFDRIQLRQFGDIISFRDLDYFRLSDVYAEGMPDFHEMGIFIGKAQYAIDPGSNLSFELLVRRQTGPIDSIFTSFELGYQWPEEYIERPELTKAELAAIEEANRPLWLQVWYQKSFQVAVLLVALVVLVVILFMQDILARRPRLLKKIRTGYLAFTVLFIGWYALG
;
A
#
# COMPACT_ATOMS: atom_id res chain seq x y z
N MET A 1 -40.21 -74.22 -30.38
CA MET A 1 -41.64 -74.31 -30.77
C MET A 1 -42.23 -72.90 -30.63
N ARG A 2 -42.61 -72.28 -31.76
CA ARG A 2 -43.36 -70.99 -31.96
C ARG A 2 -42.78 -69.70 -31.33
N ALA A 3 -42.25 -68.75 -32.11
CA ALA A 3 -42.93 -67.78 -33.01
C ALA A 3 -43.71 -66.71 -32.19
N LEU A 4 -43.18 -65.48 -32.08
CA LEU A 4 -43.39 -64.29 -32.95
C LEU A 4 -44.51 -63.39 -32.43
N THR A 5 -44.15 -62.14 -32.13
CA THR A 5 -44.92 -60.86 -32.27
C THR A 5 -43.98 -59.78 -31.70
N GLY A 6 -43.72 -58.61 -32.26
CA GLY A 6 -44.17 -57.88 -33.44
C GLY A 6 -43.45 -56.52 -33.36
N ARG A 7 -43.01 -55.99 -34.50
CA ARG A 7 -42.11 -54.83 -34.67
C ARG A 7 -42.77 -53.48 -34.34
N GLY A 8 -41.99 -52.61 -33.68
CA GLY A 8 -41.53 -51.28 -34.15
C GLY A 8 -42.52 -50.12 -34.30
N PHE A 9 -42.21 -48.97 -33.67
CA PHE A 9 -42.11 -47.64 -34.31
C PHE A 9 -41.73 -46.54 -33.30
N GLY A 10 -40.77 -45.68 -33.65
CA GLY A 10 -40.51 -44.33 -33.07
C GLY A 10 -40.06 -44.30 -31.60
N VAL A 11 -39.11 -43.51 -31.13
CA VAL A 11 -38.62 -42.21 -31.55
C VAL A 11 -37.23 -42.07 -30.92
N PHE A 12 -36.19 -41.98 -31.74
CA PHE A 12 -34.85 -41.58 -31.33
C PHE A 12 -34.89 -40.05 -31.18
N PHE A 13 -35.30 -39.56 -30.01
CA PHE A 13 -35.27 -38.11 -29.73
C PHE A 13 -33.85 -37.76 -29.28
N GLY A 14 -33.08 -37.21 -30.23
CA GLY A 14 -31.78 -36.62 -29.96
C GLY A 14 -31.93 -35.49 -28.95
N PHE A 15 -31.35 -35.67 -27.77
CA PHE A 15 -31.03 -34.58 -26.87
C PHE A 15 -29.83 -33.82 -27.44
N LEU A 16 -30.10 -33.05 -28.51
CA LEU A 16 -29.20 -32.01 -29.00
C LEU A 16 -29.45 -30.79 -28.11
N LEU A 17 -28.94 -30.86 -26.87
CA LEU A 17 -28.88 -29.73 -25.96
C LEU A 17 -27.90 -28.73 -26.57
N LEU A 18 -28.48 -27.74 -27.25
CA LEU A 18 -27.84 -26.51 -27.67
C LEU A 18 -26.98 -25.96 -26.53
N CYS A 19 -25.67 -26.16 -26.64
CA CYS A 19 -24.70 -25.26 -26.03
C CYS A 19 -24.82 -23.90 -26.74
N TRP A 20 -25.82 -23.12 -26.35
CA TRP A 20 -25.70 -21.67 -26.43
C TRP A 20 -24.66 -21.29 -25.38
N ALA A 21 -23.40 -21.29 -25.80
CA ALA A 21 -22.43 -20.42 -25.20
C ALA A 21 -22.96 -19.00 -25.43
N ALA A 22 -23.63 -18.43 -24.43
CA ALA A 22 -23.75 -17.00 -24.34
C ALA A 22 -22.30 -16.49 -24.32
N LEU A 23 -21.85 -15.96 -25.45
CA LEU A 23 -20.77 -15.00 -25.46
C LEU A 23 -21.25 -13.89 -24.53
N ILE A 24 -20.77 -13.92 -23.28
CA ILE A 24 -20.84 -12.77 -22.39
C ILE A 24 -19.97 -11.73 -23.10
N GLN A 25 -20.57 -10.94 -23.97
CA GLN A 25 -19.98 -9.68 -24.38
C GLN A 25 -19.91 -8.84 -23.11
N ALA A 26 -18.69 -8.59 -22.66
CA ALA A 26 -18.43 -7.71 -21.54
C ALA A 26 -19.00 -6.32 -21.84
N ALA A 27 -19.42 -5.61 -20.79
CA ALA A 27 -20.00 -4.29 -20.95
C ALA A 27 -18.90 -3.33 -21.47
N PRO A 28 -19.20 -2.51 -22.49
CA PRO A 28 -18.32 -1.40 -22.85
C PRO A 28 -18.12 -0.48 -21.65
N PRO A 29 -17.04 0.34 -21.62
CA PRO A 29 -16.91 1.37 -20.60
C PRO A 29 -18.18 2.22 -20.57
N GLY A 30 -18.62 2.61 -19.37
CA GLY A 30 -19.72 3.54 -19.19
C GLY A 30 -19.47 4.86 -19.92
N ALA A 31 -20.54 5.59 -20.24
CA ALA A 31 -20.42 6.84 -21.00
C ALA A 31 -19.47 7.86 -20.34
N LEU A 32 -19.53 7.98 -19.01
CA LEU A 32 -18.62 8.85 -18.24
C LEU A 32 -17.17 8.34 -18.29
N GLU A 33 -16.96 7.03 -18.18
CA GLU A 33 -15.61 6.45 -18.23
C GLU A 33 -14.93 6.73 -19.57
N GLN A 34 -15.68 6.59 -20.67
CA GLN A 34 -15.17 6.90 -22.01
C GLN A 34 -14.90 8.41 -22.15
N GLU A 35 -15.78 9.27 -21.65
CA GLU A 35 -15.61 10.72 -21.68
C GLU A 35 -14.30 11.16 -20.98
N ARG A 36 -13.99 10.56 -19.83
CA ARG A 36 -12.74 10.84 -19.11
C ARG A 36 -11.50 10.34 -19.86
N ILE A 37 -11.56 9.14 -20.43
CA ILE A 37 -10.47 8.61 -21.27
C ILE A 37 -10.19 9.56 -22.43
N ASP A 38 -11.23 10.00 -23.13
CA ASP A 38 -11.11 10.90 -24.29
C ASP A 38 -10.57 12.28 -23.89
N ALA A 39 -10.95 12.78 -22.69
CA ALA A 39 -10.47 14.07 -22.17
C ALA A 39 -8.99 14.05 -21.79
N VAL A 40 -8.51 12.94 -21.22
CA VAL A 40 -7.15 12.83 -20.66
C VAL A 40 -6.17 12.31 -21.71
N LEU A 41 -6.60 11.36 -22.54
CA LEU A 41 -5.80 10.71 -23.57
C LEU A 41 -6.54 10.75 -24.93
N PRO A 42 -6.69 11.94 -25.55
CA PRO A 42 -7.48 12.11 -26.79
C PRO A 42 -6.91 11.36 -28.00
N ALA A 43 -5.68 10.86 -27.90
CA ALA A 43 -5.02 10.09 -28.94
C ALA A 43 -5.29 8.58 -28.85
N VAL A 44 -6.04 8.12 -27.83
CA VAL A 44 -6.43 6.71 -27.70
C VAL A 44 -7.29 6.30 -28.89
N THR A 45 -6.88 5.21 -29.53
CA THR A 45 -7.55 4.63 -30.69
C THR A 45 -8.27 3.33 -30.36
N SER A 46 -7.88 2.66 -29.26
CA SER A 46 -8.55 1.45 -28.79
C SER A 46 -8.47 1.35 -27.26
N VAL A 47 -9.57 0.84 -26.69
CA VAL A 47 -9.74 0.53 -25.27
C VAL A 47 -10.03 -0.97 -25.19
N SER A 48 -9.27 -1.72 -24.39
CA SER A 48 -9.52 -3.15 -24.24
C SER A 48 -10.78 -3.44 -23.42
N GLU A 49 -11.19 -4.69 -23.45
CA GLU A 49 -12.09 -5.24 -22.44
C GLU A 49 -11.41 -5.23 -21.05
N PRO A 50 -12.17 -5.24 -19.95
CA PRO A 50 -11.59 -5.30 -18.62
C PRO A 50 -10.96 -6.69 -18.42
N GLU A 51 -9.67 -6.72 -18.11
CA GLU A 51 -8.87 -7.94 -18.00
C GLU A 51 -8.30 -8.13 -16.59
N GLY A 52 -8.03 -9.39 -16.24
CA GLY A 52 -7.40 -9.75 -14.97
C GLY A 52 -8.31 -9.64 -13.74
N GLU A 53 -7.73 -9.86 -12.56
CA GLU A 53 -8.43 -9.83 -11.27
C GLU A 53 -9.06 -8.46 -10.97
N PHE A 54 -8.42 -7.39 -11.43
CA PHE A 54 -8.81 -6.02 -11.14
C PHE A 54 -9.66 -5.36 -12.23
N GLY A 55 -9.99 -6.08 -13.31
CA GLY A 55 -10.82 -5.55 -14.40
C GLY A 55 -10.19 -4.36 -15.12
N VAL A 56 -8.87 -4.41 -15.34
CA VAL A 56 -8.11 -3.29 -15.94
C VAL A 56 -8.34 -3.25 -17.44
N ARG A 57 -8.62 -2.06 -17.97
CA ARG A 57 -8.65 -1.78 -19.41
C ARG A 57 -7.32 -1.20 -19.86
N THR A 58 -6.74 -1.75 -20.91
CA THR A 58 -5.53 -1.22 -21.56
C THR A 58 -5.93 -0.18 -22.61
N LEU A 59 -5.31 0.99 -22.57
CA LEU A 59 -5.55 2.11 -23.48
C LEU A 59 -4.40 2.18 -24.50
N LYS A 60 -4.73 2.18 -25.80
CA LYS A 60 -3.71 2.16 -26.86
C LYS A 60 -3.87 3.25 -27.91
N GLN A 61 -2.75 3.80 -28.33
CA GLN A 61 -2.62 4.62 -29.54
C GLN A 61 -1.92 3.78 -30.62
N GLY A 62 -2.68 3.27 -31.59
CA GLY A 62 -2.20 2.22 -32.49
C GLY A 62 -1.84 0.96 -31.70
N ASP A 63 -0.57 0.53 -31.80
CA ASP A 63 -0.03 -0.62 -31.07
C ASP A 63 0.64 -0.23 -29.74
N GLU A 64 0.84 1.07 -29.47
CA GLU A 64 1.49 1.58 -28.27
C GLU A 64 0.51 1.67 -27.10
N ILE A 65 0.91 1.16 -25.92
CA ILE A 65 0.14 1.29 -24.69
C ILE A 65 0.43 2.68 -24.11
N VAL A 66 -0.61 3.50 -24.02
CA VAL A 66 -0.52 4.88 -23.52
C VAL A 66 -1.12 5.03 -22.11
N GLY A 67 -1.74 3.98 -21.59
CA GLY A 67 -2.20 3.93 -20.21
C GLY A 67 -3.14 2.76 -19.92
N TYR A 68 -3.70 2.80 -18.72
CA TYR A 68 -4.63 1.82 -18.18
C TYR A 68 -5.78 2.53 -17.48
N ALA A 69 -6.99 1.99 -17.54
CA ALA A 69 -8.15 2.50 -16.81
C ALA A 69 -8.78 1.40 -15.96
N PHE A 70 -9.17 1.73 -14.74
CA PHE A 70 -9.83 0.80 -13.82
C PHE A 70 -10.70 1.56 -12.81
N GLU A 71 -11.58 0.83 -12.14
CA GLU A 71 -12.50 1.38 -11.15
C GLU A 71 -12.10 0.95 -9.74
N THR A 72 -11.98 1.91 -8.81
CA THR A 72 -11.53 1.62 -7.42
C THR A 72 -12.43 0.62 -6.71
N ILE A 73 -13.73 0.56 -7.04
CA ILE A 73 -14.68 -0.36 -6.40
C ILE A 73 -14.35 -1.85 -6.65
N ASN A 74 -13.64 -2.16 -7.73
CA ASN A 74 -13.26 -3.54 -8.05
C ASN A 74 -11.98 -3.98 -7.31
N ILE A 75 -11.22 -3.05 -6.73
CA ILE A 75 -9.90 -3.31 -6.12
C ILE A 75 -9.85 -2.95 -4.63
N ALA A 76 -10.44 -1.81 -4.26
CA ALA A 76 -10.45 -1.25 -2.92
C ALA A 76 -11.82 -0.63 -2.60
N PRO A 77 -12.87 -1.44 -2.41
CA PRO A 77 -14.23 -0.97 -2.08
C PRO A 77 -14.32 -0.53 -0.62
N ILE A 78 -13.56 0.50 -0.25
CA ILE A 78 -13.48 1.01 1.12
C ILE A 78 -14.71 1.87 1.42
N PRO A 79 -15.53 1.53 2.43
CA PRO A 79 -16.70 2.31 2.78
C PRO A 79 -16.38 3.73 3.29
N ALA A 80 -17.02 4.75 2.72
CA ALA A 80 -16.88 6.16 3.13
C ALA A 80 -17.93 6.56 4.19
N TYR A 81 -18.22 7.84 4.43
CA TYR A 81 -19.11 8.26 5.53
C TYR A 81 -20.52 7.65 5.43
N SER A 82 -21.01 7.44 4.21
CA SER A 82 -22.33 6.86 3.95
C SER A 82 -22.51 5.40 4.36
N GLY A 83 -21.44 4.70 4.76
CA GLY A 83 -21.49 3.25 4.95
C GLY A 83 -21.20 2.47 3.67
N LYS A 84 -21.12 3.13 2.51
CA LYS A 84 -20.92 2.51 1.19
C LYS A 84 -19.62 3.00 0.55
N PRO A 85 -18.99 2.18 -0.32
CA PRO A 85 -17.80 2.60 -1.03
C PRO A 85 -18.12 3.65 -2.10
N MET A 86 -17.14 4.52 -2.34
CA MET A 86 -17.15 5.41 -3.49
C MET A 86 -16.52 4.73 -4.68
N ASN A 87 -17.07 4.98 -5.88
CA ASN A 87 -16.51 4.45 -7.10
C ASN A 87 -15.82 5.57 -7.88
N MET A 88 -14.55 5.36 -8.21
CA MET A 88 -13.73 6.28 -8.98
C MET A 88 -13.08 5.55 -10.14
N GLN A 89 -13.02 6.21 -11.28
CA GLN A 89 -12.18 5.80 -12.39
C GLN A 89 -10.78 6.38 -12.19
N VAL A 90 -9.77 5.53 -12.23
CA VAL A 90 -8.37 5.94 -12.25
C VAL A 90 -7.80 5.63 -13.63
N ILE A 91 -7.18 6.63 -14.25
CA ILE A 91 -6.39 6.46 -15.47
C ILE A 91 -4.91 6.52 -15.07
N LEU A 92 -4.19 5.43 -15.33
CA LEU A 92 -2.80 5.26 -14.97
C LEU A 92 -1.92 5.26 -16.23
N GLY A 93 -0.82 6.00 -16.19
CA GLY A 93 0.19 6.00 -17.25
C GLY A 93 1.05 4.74 -17.22
N PRO A 94 1.75 4.42 -18.32
CA PRO A 94 2.61 3.24 -18.40
C PRO A 94 3.79 3.28 -17.44
N GLU A 95 4.18 4.45 -16.92
CA GLU A 95 5.22 4.58 -15.90
C GLU A 95 4.68 4.56 -14.45
N GLY A 96 3.40 4.26 -14.22
CA GLY A 96 2.83 4.23 -12.87
C GLY A 96 2.50 5.62 -12.29
N ASN A 97 2.35 6.65 -13.13
CA ASN A 97 1.82 7.95 -12.71
C ASN A 97 0.30 8.01 -12.93
N ILE A 98 -0.43 8.53 -11.95
CA ILE A 98 -1.88 8.77 -12.10
C ILE A 98 -2.08 9.92 -13.09
N LEU A 99 -2.77 9.67 -14.19
CA LEU A 99 -3.09 10.66 -15.22
C LEU A 99 -4.42 11.36 -14.95
N ASP A 100 -5.39 10.65 -14.38
CA ASP A 100 -6.68 11.19 -13.95
C ASP A 100 -7.27 10.32 -12.83
N ASN A 101 -8.04 10.94 -11.96
CA ASN A 101 -8.86 10.27 -10.96
C ASN A 101 -10.20 11.00 -10.87
N TYR A 102 -11.27 10.30 -11.22
CA TYR A 102 -12.60 10.90 -11.34
C TYR A 102 -13.64 10.09 -10.59
N VAL A 103 -14.44 10.76 -9.76
CA VAL A 103 -15.54 10.12 -9.02
C VAL A 103 -16.68 9.79 -9.99
N LEU A 104 -16.94 8.51 -10.20
CA LEU A 104 -18.06 8.01 -11.01
C LEU A 104 -19.36 7.96 -10.21
N TYR A 105 -19.27 7.62 -8.93
CA TYR A 105 -20.42 7.46 -8.07
C TYR A 105 -20.07 7.60 -6.58
N HIS A 106 -20.95 8.25 -5.81
CA HIS A 106 -20.87 8.26 -4.34
C HIS A 106 -22.26 8.39 -3.70
N ASP A 107 -22.37 7.96 -2.44
CA ASP A 107 -23.58 8.09 -1.60
C ASP A 107 -23.36 9.07 -0.42
N GLU A 108 -22.31 9.89 -0.46
CA GLU A 108 -21.86 10.72 0.68
C GLU A 108 -22.86 11.81 1.09
N PRO A 109 -23.57 11.66 2.24
CA PRO A 109 -24.63 12.57 2.64
C PRO A 109 -24.12 13.95 3.05
N ILE A 110 -22.84 14.07 3.45
CA ILE A 110 -22.23 15.33 3.88
C ILE A 110 -22.12 16.33 2.71
N LEU A 111 -21.98 15.83 1.48
CA LEU A 111 -22.00 16.63 0.26
C LEU A 111 -23.43 17.09 -0.08
N LEU A 112 -24.44 16.30 0.27
CA LEU A 112 -25.85 16.61 0.03
C LEU A 112 -26.41 17.69 0.97
N ILE A 113 -25.75 17.98 2.09
CA ILE A 113 -26.23 18.93 3.13
C ILE A 113 -25.46 20.25 3.21
N GLY A 114 -24.52 20.53 2.30
CA GLY A 114 -23.93 21.88 2.21
C GLY A 114 -22.57 22.04 1.54
N ILE A 115 -21.86 20.97 1.17
CA ILE A 115 -20.56 21.03 0.48
C ILE A 115 -20.79 20.73 -1.01
N PRO A 116 -20.45 21.64 -1.94
CA PRO A 116 -20.67 21.41 -3.37
C PRO A 116 -19.96 20.14 -3.85
N GLU A 117 -20.66 19.30 -4.61
CA GLU A 117 -20.11 18.08 -5.23
C GLU A 117 -18.85 18.37 -6.06
N GLN A 118 -18.78 19.54 -6.69
CA GLN A 118 -17.59 20.00 -7.41
C GLN A 118 -16.32 19.98 -6.55
N LYS A 119 -16.40 20.29 -5.25
CA LYS A 119 -15.22 20.23 -4.36
C LYS A 119 -14.65 18.80 -4.25
N LEU A 120 -15.50 17.78 -4.36
CA LEU A 120 -15.07 16.39 -4.36
C LEU A 120 -14.34 16.06 -5.67
N HIS A 121 -14.87 16.48 -6.82
CA HIS A 121 -14.21 16.31 -8.11
C HIS A 121 -12.88 17.07 -8.18
N ASP A 122 -12.85 18.31 -7.69
CA ASP A 122 -11.64 19.13 -7.62
C ASP A 122 -10.57 18.46 -6.75
N PHE A 123 -10.97 17.85 -5.63
CA PHE A 123 -10.07 17.07 -4.79
C PHE A 123 -9.59 15.79 -5.48
N ALA A 124 -10.49 15.04 -6.13
CA ALA A 124 -10.15 13.83 -6.86
C ALA A 124 -9.13 14.08 -7.98
N GLY A 125 -9.21 15.24 -8.64
CA GLY A 125 -8.25 15.66 -9.68
C GLY A 125 -6.84 15.97 -9.16
N LYS A 126 -6.66 16.23 -7.85
CA LYS A 126 -5.33 16.56 -7.27
C LYS A 126 -4.33 15.40 -7.32
N TYR A 127 -4.77 14.18 -7.66
CA TYR A 127 -3.91 13.01 -7.80
C TYR A 127 -3.16 12.96 -9.13
N GLN A 128 -3.51 13.82 -10.09
CA GLN A 128 -2.81 13.91 -11.36
C GLN A 128 -1.32 14.18 -11.16
N GLY A 129 -0.48 13.33 -11.76
CA GLY A 129 0.98 13.41 -11.68
C GLY A 129 1.59 12.71 -10.45
N ILE A 130 0.79 12.20 -9.52
CA ILE A 130 1.28 11.42 -8.38
C ILE A 130 1.63 10.02 -8.86
N HIS A 131 2.84 9.56 -8.54
CA HIS A 131 3.28 8.20 -8.81
C HIS A 131 2.71 7.23 -7.78
N VAL A 132 2.34 6.01 -8.19
CA VAL A 132 1.70 5.00 -7.32
C VAL A 132 2.53 4.56 -6.10
N ASN A 133 3.84 4.80 -6.11
CA ASN A 133 4.73 4.53 -4.97
C ASN A 133 4.96 5.76 -4.07
N GLN A 134 4.44 6.92 -4.44
CA GLN A 134 4.56 8.10 -3.59
C GLN A 134 3.57 8.02 -2.44
N ARG A 135 4.06 8.36 -1.25
CA ARG A 135 3.22 8.49 -0.07
C ARG A 135 2.36 9.74 -0.20
N VAL A 136 1.04 9.60 -0.14
CA VAL A 136 0.11 10.75 -0.12
C VAL A 136 -0.46 10.94 1.28
N VAL A 137 -0.33 12.18 1.79
CA VAL A 137 -0.82 12.60 3.09
C VAL A 137 -1.87 13.68 2.92
N ILE A 138 -3.00 13.52 3.60
CA ILE A 138 -4.05 14.54 3.65
C ILE A 138 -3.73 15.56 4.75
N GLY A 139 -3.61 16.82 4.36
CA GLY A 139 -3.01 17.87 5.17
C GLY A 139 -1.49 17.94 4.99
N ARG A 140 -0.78 18.51 5.97
CA ARG A 140 0.67 18.69 5.92
C ARG A 140 1.41 17.70 6.81
N THR A 141 2.56 17.26 6.30
CA THR A 141 3.55 16.47 7.04
C THR A 141 4.91 17.16 6.98
N LYS A 142 5.79 16.81 7.92
CA LYS A 142 7.21 17.20 7.91
C LYS A 142 8.07 16.29 7.02
N ASP A 143 7.50 15.20 6.53
CA ASP A 143 8.14 14.28 5.59
C ASP A 143 8.22 14.91 4.19
N GLU A 144 9.42 15.36 3.80
CA GLU A 144 9.66 15.98 2.48
C GLU A 144 9.50 14.98 1.32
N SER A 145 9.50 13.67 1.59
CA SER A 145 9.31 12.63 0.56
C SER A 145 7.85 12.33 0.27
N ALA A 146 6.92 12.81 1.11
CA ALA A 146 5.50 12.64 0.94
C ALA A 146 4.87 13.76 0.10
N VAL A 147 3.87 13.40 -0.70
CA VAL A 147 3.01 14.34 -1.41
C VAL A 147 1.87 14.76 -0.48
N THR A 148 1.74 16.05 -0.23
CA THR A 148 0.66 16.60 0.62
C THR A 148 -0.49 17.09 -0.23
N ILE A 149 -1.72 16.71 0.14
CA ILE A 149 -2.95 17.21 -0.48
C ILE A 149 -3.82 17.86 0.59
N ASP A 150 -4.24 19.11 0.38
CA ASP A 150 -5.14 19.78 1.31
C ASP A 150 -6.50 19.09 1.40
N ALA A 151 -6.93 18.82 2.64
CA ALA A 151 -8.23 18.24 2.93
C ALA A 151 -9.39 19.10 2.42
N VAL A 152 -10.54 18.49 2.12
CA VAL A 152 -11.79 19.22 1.88
C VAL A 152 -12.49 19.45 3.20
N SER A 153 -12.61 20.71 3.55
CA SER A 153 -13.17 21.15 4.79
C SER A 153 -14.66 20.77 4.92
N GLY A 154 -15.00 20.14 6.05
CA GLY A 154 -16.33 19.57 6.29
C GLY A 154 -16.58 18.20 5.64
N ALA A 155 -15.72 17.74 4.74
CA ALA A 155 -15.77 16.41 4.12
C ALA A 155 -14.45 15.63 4.31
N THR A 156 -13.70 15.92 5.39
CA THR A 156 -12.38 15.33 5.67
C THR A 156 -12.43 13.80 5.64
N VAL A 157 -13.46 13.23 6.26
CA VAL A 157 -13.69 11.78 6.27
C VAL A 157 -13.79 11.21 4.85
N THR A 158 -14.64 11.81 4.03
CA THR A 158 -14.87 11.40 2.65
C THR A 158 -13.57 11.46 1.85
N VAL A 159 -12.78 12.52 2.00
CA VAL A 159 -11.53 12.68 1.24
C VAL A 159 -10.38 11.81 1.76
N MET A 160 -10.38 11.42 3.03
CA MET A 160 -9.43 10.43 3.56
C MET A 160 -9.69 9.06 2.98
N VAL A 161 -10.96 8.64 2.91
CA VAL A 161 -11.34 7.38 2.27
C VAL A 161 -11.08 7.40 0.76
N LEU A 162 -11.35 8.53 0.10
CA LEU A 162 -10.98 8.74 -1.30
C LEU A 162 -9.49 8.51 -1.52
N ASN A 163 -8.64 9.14 -0.70
CA ASN A 163 -7.19 8.98 -0.76
C ASN A 163 -6.75 7.53 -0.60
N GLU A 164 -7.29 6.85 0.41
CA GLU A 164 -7.00 5.45 0.68
C GLU A 164 -7.38 4.57 -0.51
N ALA A 165 -8.60 4.71 -1.04
CA ALA A 165 -9.10 3.91 -2.16
C ALA A 165 -8.30 4.12 -3.45
N VAL A 166 -7.98 5.37 -3.80
CA VAL A 166 -7.21 5.68 -5.01
C VAL A 166 -5.79 5.14 -4.92
N MET A 167 -5.07 5.44 -3.83
CA MET A 167 -3.67 5.03 -3.70
C MET A 167 -3.53 3.51 -3.56
N THR A 168 -4.44 2.86 -2.82
CA THR A 168 -4.45 1.39 -2.68
C THR A 168 -4.75 0.72 -4.02
N ALA A 169 -5.78 1.18 -4.74
CA ALA A 169 -6.16 0.60 -6.02
C ALA A 169 -5.07 0.80 -7.08
N ALA A 170 -4.54 2.03 -7.19
CA ALA A 170 -3.49 2.34 -8.14
C ALA A 170 -2.21 1.55 -7.89
N HIS A 171 -1.78 1.42 -6.63
CA HIS A 171 -0.61 0.62 -6.30
C HIS A 171 -0.81 -0.87 -6.64
N LYS A 172 -1.94 -1.47 -6.24
CA LYS A 172 -2.25 -2.88 -6.56
C LYS A 172 -2.28 -3.15 -8.06
N VAL A 173 -2.91 -2.28 -8.83
CA VAL A 173 -2.96 -2.41 -10.30
C VAL A 173 -1.56 -2.28 -10.90
N ALA A 174 -0.79 -1.25 -10.51
CA ALA A 174 0.56 -1.05 -11.03
C ALA A 174 1.49 -2.24 -10.75
N VAL A 175 1.39 -2.85 -9.56
CA VAL A 175 2.11 -4.09 -9.23
C VAL A 175 1.65 -5.26 -10.11
N SER A 176 0.34 -5.45 -10.31
CA SER A 176 -0.19 -6.53 -11.15
C SER A 176 0.22 -6.43 -12.63
N LEU A 177 0.42 -5.21 -13.11
CA LEU A 177 0.86 -4.90 -14.46
C LEU A 177 2.39 -4.91 -14.62
N GLY A 178 3.13 -5.05 -13.52
CA GLY A 178 4.59 -5.00 -13.50
C GLY A 178 5.18 -3.61 -13.79
N LEU A 179 4.38 -2.54 -13.60
CA LEU A 179 4.83 -1.16 -13.82
C LEU A 179 5.72 -0.65 -12.69
N VAL A 180 5.48 -1.16 -11.49
CA VAL A 180 6.31 -0.90 -10.32
C VAL A 180 6.70 -2.22 -9.70
N GLU A 181 7.90 -2.25 -9.12
CA GLU A 181 8.20 -3.32 -8.18
C GLU A 181 7.18 -3.24 -7.04
N PRO A 182 6.68 -4.39 -6.53
CA PRO A 182 6.11 -4.40 -5.20
C PRO A 182 7.10 -3.63 -4.31
N HIS A 183 6.62 -2.72 -3.44
CA HIS A 183 7.52 -2.05 -2.48
C HIS A 183 8.50 -3.09 -1.97
N ALA A 184 9.81 -2.80 -1.96
CA ALA A 184 10.87 -3.79 -1.69
C ALA A 184 10.77 -4.48 -0.31
N ASP A 185 9.75 -4.15 0.49
CA ASP A 185 9.09 -5.14 1.31
C ASP A 185 8.38 -6.13 0.39
N VAL A 186 9.11 -7.11 -0.19
CA VAL A 186 8.50 -8.42 -0.48
C VAL A 186 7.67 -8.70 0.74
N LYS A 187 6.33 -8.54 0.70
CA LYS A 187 5.50 -8.62 1.90
C LYS A 187 5.96 -9.91 2.54
N PRO A 188 6.72 -9.85 3.65
CA PRO A 188 7.31 -11.05 4.17
C PRO A 188 6.15 -11.98 4.40
N LYS A 189 6.36 -13.31 4.32
CA LYS A 189 5.30 -14.20 4.78
C LYS A 189 4.81 -13.63 6.13
N PRO A 190 3.51 -13.33 6.25
CA PRO A 190 3.03 -12.47 7.32
C PRO A 190 3.40 -13.13 8.65
N SER A 191 3.94 -12.34 9.56
CA SER A 191 4.27 -12.83 10.88
C SER A 191 2.99 -13.00 11.70
N SER A 192 3.01 -13.91 12.67
CA SER A 192 1.88 -14.11 13.58
C SER A 192 2.27 -13.72 14.99
N ILE A 193 1.27 -13.39 15.82
CA ILE A 193 1.47 -13.19 17.25
C ILE A 193 1.56 -14.57 17.94
N LYS A 194 2.48 -14.71 18.89
CA LYS A 194 2.61 -15.87 19.77
C LYS A 194 1.50 -15.86 20.83
N MET A 195 0.30 -16.31 20.46
CA MET A 195 -0.90 -16.25 21.31
C MET A 195 -0.81 -17.07 22.61
N GLU A 196 0.08 -18.07 22.67
CA GLU A 196 0.24 -18.94 23.84
C GLU A 196 1.21 -18.38 24.90
N GLN A 197 1.84 -17.24 24.65
CA GLN A 197 2.83 -16.65 25.55
C GLN A 197 2.25 -15.48 26.32
N PHE A 198 2.42 -15.52 27.64
CA PHE A 198 2.03 -14.43 28.52
C PHE A 198 3.06 -14.25 29.63
N GLU A 199 3.49 -13.01 29.83
CA GLU A 199 4.29 -12.59 30.97
C GLU A 199 3.57 -11.44 31.69
N LYS A 200 3.61 -11.42 33.02
CA LYS A 200 3.09 -10.29 33.78
C LYS A 200 4.13 -9.15 33.75
N LYS A 201 3.75 -7.99 33.20
CA LYS A 201 4.61 -6.80 33.08
C LYS A 201 3.88 -5.58 33.65
N ASP A 202 4.64 -4.68 34.26
CA ASP A 202 4.13 -3.39 34.72
C ASP A 202 4.17 -2.33 33.59
N TRP A 203 3.54 -1.18 33.81
CA TRP A 203 3.47 -0.10 32.83
C TRP A 203 4.86 0.44 32.44
N ALA A 204 5.77 0.53 33.40
CA ALA A 204 7.13 0.99 33.16
C ALA A 204 7.91 0.05 32.22
N THR A 205 7.73 -1.26 32.37
CA THR A 205 8.34 -2.26 31.50
C THR A 205 7.73 -2.20 30.10
N LEU A 206 6.40 -2.17 29.99
CA LEU A 206 5.69 -2.12 28.70
C LEU A 206 6.01 -0.86 27.88
N THR A 207 6.19 0.29 28.55
CA THR A 207 6.61 1.52 27.87
C THR A 207 8.11 1.54 27.57
N GLY A 208 8.92 0.88 28.39
CA GLY A 208 10.38 0.80 28.23
C GLY A 208 10.85 -0.15 27.14
N ASP A 209 10.13 -1.26 26.90
CA ASP A 209 10.48 -2.26 25.89
C ASP A 209 9.84 -2.02 24.51
N GLY A 210 8.99 -0.99 24.40
CA GLY A 210 8.35 -0.59 23.15
C GLY A 210 7.00 -1.25 22.89
N SER A 211 6.51 -2.12 23.79
CA SER A 211 5.15 -2.68 23.75
C SER A 211 4.06 -1.61 23.75
N VAL A 212 4.32 -0.50 24.45
CA VAL A 212 3.49 0.70 24.49
C VAL A 212 4.34 1.88 24.05
N ARG A 213 3.91 2.58 23.00
CA ARG A 213 4.61 3.74 22.45
C ARG A 213 3.91 5.03 22.84
N ARG A 214 4.70 6.08 23.13
CA ARG A 214 4.21 7.39 23.57
C ARG A 214 4.46 8.46 22.53
N LEU A 215 3.44 9.27 22.25
CA LEU A 215 3.49 10.52 21.50
C LEU A 215 3.10 11.68 22.43
N LEU A 216 4.08 12.48 22.82
CA LEU A 216 3.88 13.70 23.60
C LEU A 216 4.06 14.91 22.68
N LEU A 217 3.01 15.70 22.52
CA LEU A 217 3.04 16.95 21.76
C LEU A 217 2.77 18.14 22.68
N THR A 218 3.57 19.18 22.54
CA THR A 218 3.32 20.49 23.17
C THR A 218 2.55 21.40 22.24
N HIS A 219 1.92 22.44 22.80
CA HIS A 219 1.26 23.46 21.99
C HIS A 219 2.20 24.10 20.96
N GLY A 220 3.45 24.38 21.34
CA GLY A 220 4.45 24.96 20.46
C GLY A 220 4.80 24.05 19.28
N GLN A 221 4.94 22.74 19.50
CA GLN A 221 5.20 21.78 18.42
C GLN A 221 4.05 21.72 17.41
N VAL A 222 2.81 21.86 17.89
CA VAL A 222 1.62 21.93 17.04
C VAL A 222 1.58 23.25 16.28
N ASP A 223 1.78 24.38 16.96
CA ASP A 223 1.85 25.71 16.34
C ASP A 223 2.87 25.74 15.20
N ASP A 224 4.07 25.19 15.43
CA ASP A 224 5.16 25.17 14.46
C ASP A 224 4.83 24.32 13.23
N ALA A 225 4.01 23.28 13.37
CA ALA A 225 3.56 22.45 12.25
C ALA A 225 2.62 23.19 11.28
N PHE A 226 2.02 24.30 11.72
CA PHE A 226 1.13 25.14 10.90
C PHE A 226 1.81 26.38 10.30
N ILE A 227 3.11 26.60 10.55
CA ILE A 227 3.86 27.70 9.93
C ILE A 227 3.92 27.50 8.41
N GLY A 228 3.66 28.56 7.65
CA GLY A 228 3.61 28.52 6.19
C GLY A 228 2.32 27.91 5.62
N THR A 229 1.28 27.74 6.44
CA THR A 229 -0.05 27.29 6.03
C THR A 229 -1.07 28.43 6.12
N GLU A 230 -2.25 28.26 5.50
CA GLU A 230 -3.36 29.21 5.68
C GLU A 230 -3.88 29.26 7.14
N ALA A 231 -3.55 28.26 7.96
CA ALA A 231 -3.88 28.21 9.37
C ALA A 231 -2.76 28.71 10.29
N GLU A 232 -1.72 29.33 9.73
CA GLU A 232 -0.72 30.06 10.52
C GLU A 232 -1.41 31.17 11.32
N GLY A 233 -1.23 31.19 12.64
CA GLY A 233 -1.87 32.18 13.52
C GLY A 233 -3.26 31.78 14.05
N VAL A 234 -3.86 30.69 13.58
CA VAL A 234 -5.14 30.16 14.10
C VAL A 234 -4.91 29.28 15.32
N ASP A 235 -5.70 29.44 16.39
CA ASP A 235 -5.61 28.66 17.63
C ASP A 235 -4.18 28.52 18.19
N VAL A 236 -3.37 29.58 18.03
CA VAL A 236 -1.99 29.62 18.51
C VAL A 236 -1.96 29.83 20.01
N ALA A 237 -1.17 29.01 20.70
CA ALA A 237 -1.02 29.16 22.15
C ALA A 237 -0.27 30.45 22.50
N ALA A 238 -0.64 31.04 23.64
CA ALA A 238 0.11 32.16 24.19
C ALA A 238 1.59 31.74 24.43
N PRO A 239 2.57 32.65 24.27
CA PRO A 239 4.00 32.30 24.35
C PRO A 239 4.38 31.50 25.60
N GLU A 240 3.80 31.85 26.75
CA GLU A 240 4.02 31.19 28.04
C GLU A 240 3.41 29.79 28.17
N ARG A 241 2.51 29.42 27.26
CA ARG A 241 1.83 28.12 27.22
C ARG A 241 2.35 27.19 26.13
N ARG A 242 3.37 27.61 25.36
CA ARG A 242 3.91 26.80 24.26
C ARG A 242 4.49 25.47 24.74
N ASP A 243 5.02 25.42 25.96
CA ASP A 243 5.57 24.20 26.56
C ASP A 243 4.50 23.37 27.28
N ASP A 244 3.26 23.85 27.40
CA ASP A 244 2.17 23.06 27.95
C ASP A 244 1.87 21.87 27.05
N THR A 245 1.48 20.75 27.68
CA THR A 245 1.02 19.56 26.98
C THR A 245 -0.23 19.86 26.14
N PHE A 246 -0.14 19.63 24.84
CA PHE A 246 -1.28 19.61 23.93
C PHE A 246 -1.98 18.25 23.96
N ILE A 247 -1.20 17.17 23.88
CA ILE A 247 -1.66 15.80 24.09
C ILE A 247 -0.50 14.91 24.54
N ASP A 248 -0.76 14.01 25.48
CA ASP A 248 0.10 12.91 25.90
C ASP A 248 -0.61 11.59 25.58
N LEU A 249 -0.29 11.01 24.43
CA LEU A 249 -0.97 9.86 23.84
C LEU A 249 -0.08 8.62 23.89
N TYR A 250 -0.70 7.47 24.16
CA TYR A 250 -0.06 6.16 24.14
C TYR A 250 -0.81 5.22 23.20
N PHE A 251 -0.06 4.42 22.45
CA PHE A 251 -0.54 3.46 21.46
C PHE A 251 0.09 2.09 21.70
N ALA A 252 -0.70 1.03 21.60
CA ALA A 252 -0.23 -0.35 21.79
C ALA A 252 -1.08 -1.37 21.01
N ASP A 253 -0.47 -2.48 20.61
CA ASP A 253 -1.21 -3.67 20.17
C ASP A 253 -1.75 -4.44 21.39
N LEU A 254 -3.08 -4.55 21.45
CA LEU A 254 -3.79 -5.29 22.50
C LEU A 254 -4.08 -6.73 22.09
N THR A 255 -3.81 -7.15 20.86
CA THR A 255 -3.91 -8.56 20.45
C THR A 255 -2.82 -9.40 21.08
N THR A 256 -1.60 -8.87 21.24
CA THR A 256 -0.50 -9.57 21.91
C THR A 256 -0.87 -9.89 23.37
N PRO A 257 -0.89 -11.16 23.81
CA PRO A 257 -1.41 -11.51 25.14
C PRO A 257 -0.66 -10.84 26.29
N THR A 258 0.67 -10.76 26.22
CA THR A 258 1.48 -10.04 27.22
C THR A 258 1.11 -8.56 27.31
N ILE A 259 0.80 -7.90 26.20
CA ILE A 259 0.46 -6.47 26.20
C ILE A 259 -1.01 -6.30 26.62
N GLY A 260 -1.91 -6.96 25.90
CA GLY A 260 -3.36 -6.87 26.08
C GLY A 260 -3.82 -7.28 27.47
N ARG A 261 -3.36 -8.40 28.02
CA ARG A 261 -3.81 -8.87 29.34
C ARG A 261 -3.30 -8.01 30.49
N ASN A 262 -2.08 -7.47 30.40
CA ASN A 262 -1.59 -6.56 31.44
C ASN A 262 -2.35 -5.22 31.41
N ILE A 263 -2.67 -4.68 30.23
CA ILE A 263 -3.41 -3.41 30.10
C ILE A 263 -4.89 -3.58 30.44
N LEU A 264 -5.56 -4.55 29.82
CA LEU A 264 -7.02 -4.74 29.89
C LEU A 264 -7.45 -5.62 31.07
N GLY A 265 -6.55 -6.41 31.65
CA GLY A 265 -6.92 -7.51 32.54
C GLY A 265 -7.54 -8.69 31.76
N ASP A 266 -7.49 -9.88 32.39
CA ASP A 266 -7.85 -11.14 31.71
C ASP A 266 -9.27 -11.13 31.14
N LYS A 267 -10.27 -10.64 31.90
CA LYS A 267 -11.68 -10.67 31.48
C LYS A 267 -11.97 -9.77 30.27
N GLN A 268 -11.45 -8.54 30.28
CA GLN A 268 -11.68 -7.62 29.18
C GLN A 268 -10.88 -8.06 27.96
N TYR A 269 -9.66 -8.59 28.14
CA TYR A 269 -8.88 -9.18 27.06
C TYR A 269 -9.64 -10.34 26.40
N GLU A 270 -10.14 -11.31 27.18
CA GLU A 270 -10.94 -12.43 26.66
C GLU A 270 -12.19 -11.95 25.91
N TYR A 271 -12.88 -10.94 26.44
CA TYR A 271 -14.03 -10.33 25.78
C TYR A 271 -13.66 -9.74 24.41
N ILE A 272 -12.60 -8.92 24.35
CA ILE A 272 -12.16 -8.27 23.10
C ILE A 272 -11.69 -9.32 22.10
N MET A 273 -10.87 -10.30 22.51
CA MET A 273 -10.43 -11.39 21.62
C MET A 273 -11.62 -12.19 21.09
N GLY A 274 -12.70 -12.36 21.87
CA GLY A 274 -13.94 -13.00 21.42
C GLY A 274 -14.77 -12.17 20.44
N GLN A 275 -14.47 -10.88 20.24
CA GLN A 275 -15.10 -10.02 19.22
C GLN A 275 -14.28 -9.95 17.91
N LEU A 276 -13.03 -10.41 17.91
CA LEU A 276 -12.16 -10.34 16.74
C LEU A 276 -12.45 -11.47 15.75
N GLU A 277 -12.50 -11.14 14.47
CA GLU A 277 -12.48 -12.13 13.39
C GLU A 277 -11.04 -12.60 13.12
N PRO A 278 -10.82 -13.77 12.50
CA PRO A 278 -9.48 -14.21 12.13
C PRO A 278 -8.76 -13.18 11.24
N GLY A 279 -7.62 -12.68 11.70
CA GLY A 279 -6.83 -11.64 11.02
C GLY A 279 -7.12 -10.21 11.49
N ASP A 280 -8.12 -10.01 12.36
CA ASP A 280 -8.32 -8.72 13.01
C ASP A 280 -7.26 -8.48 14.11
N TYR A 281 -6.91 -7.21 14.32
CA TYR A 281 -6.06 -6.76 15.41
C TYR A 281 -6.76 -5.71 16.27
N ALA A 282 -6.57 -5.76 17.58
CA ALA A 282 -7.06 -4.76 18.51
C ALA A 282 -5.93 -3.82 18.93
N PHE A 283 -6.12 -2.52 18.78
CA PHE A 283 -5.17 -1.49 19.17
C PHE A 283 -5.74 -0.61 20.28
N GLY A 284 -4.95 -0.38 21.32
CA GLY A 284 -5.29 0.50 22.43
C GLY A 284 -4.75 1.90 22.19
N VAL A 285 -5.61 2.90 22.35
CA VAL A 285 -5.21 4.32 22.41
C VAL A 285 -5.70 4.90 23.72
N VAL A 286 -4.77 5.45 24.50
CA VAL A 286 -5.09 6.18 25.73
C VAL A 286 -4.37 7.52 25.73
N ALA A 287 -5.01 8.57 26.22
CA ALA A 287 -4.43 9.90 26.19
C ALA A 287 -4.89 10.77 27.37
N ASN A 288 -4.02 11.73 27.69
CA ASN A 288 -4.31 12.88 28.54
C ASN A 288 -3.99 14.17 27.78
N GLY A 289 -4.56 15.28 28.23
CA GLY A 289 -4.35 16.60 27.64
C GLY A 289 -5.64 17.23 27.11
N PRO A 290 -5.58 18.51 26.70
CA PRO A 290 -6.74 19.25 26.21
C PRO A 290 -7.22 18.81 24.83
N PHE A 291 -6.37 18.20 23.99
CA PHE A 291 -6.76 17.72 22.67
C PHE A 291 -7.28 16.28 22.72
N SER A 292 -8.34 16.00 21.97
CA SER A 292 -8.96 14.66 21.88
C SER A 292 -8.57 13.95 20.59
N PHE A 293 -8.15 12.69 20.69
CA PHE A 293 -7.84 11.86 19.53
C PHE A 293 -9.08 11.25 18.87
N LYS A 294 -10.24 11.24 19.56
CA LYS A 294 -11.49 10.69 18.99
C LYS A 294 -12.15 11.58 17.95
N GLY A 295 -11.84 12.88 18.00
CA GLY A 295 -12.35 13.84 17.04
C GLY A 295 -13.78 14.31 17.29
N SER A 296 -14.26 15.15 16.37
CA SER A 296 -15.60 15.75 16.43
C SER A 296 -16.65 14.97 15.62
N GLY A 297 -16.22 14.02 14.79
CA GLY A 297 -17.05 13.26 13.87
C GLY A 297 -17.54 11.90 14.38
N TYR A 298 -17.20 11.50 15.61
CA TYR A 298 -17.61 10.21 16.18
C TYR A 298 -19.10 10.20 16.56
N VAL A 299 -19.95 10.02 15.56
CA VAL A 299 -21.38 9.70 15.66
C VAL A 299 -21.63 8.30 15.08
N ARG A 300 -22.80 7.71 15.35
CA ARG A 300 -23.16 6.39 14.79
C ARG A 300 -23.03 6.39 13.26
N GLY A 301 -22.25 5.46 12.71
CA GLY A 301 -21.90 5.33 11.29
C GLY A 301 -20.72 6.21 10.83
N GLY A 302 -20.12 7.00 11.71
CA GLY A 302 -18.98 7.88 11.39
C GLY A 302 -17.62 7.18 11.47
N ILE A 303 -16.58 7.88 11.03
CA ILE A 303 -15.18 7.46 11.20
C ILE A 303 -14.45 8.37 12.19
N PHE A 304 -13.34 7.88 12.72
CA PHE A 304 -12.42 8.67 13.51
C PHE A 304 -11.56 9.55 12.58
N ASP A 305 -11.74 10.86 12.65
CA ASP A 305 -11.13 11.83 11.71
C ASP A 305 -9.77 12.37 12.17
N ARG A 306 -9.27 11.90 13.31
CA ARG A 306 -8.01 12.35 13.93
C ARG A 306 -6.98 11.26 14.12
N ILE A 307 -7.32 10.00 13.81
CA ILE A 307 -6.39 8.89 13.94
C ILE A 307 -6.50 7.97 12.72
N GLN A 308 -5.37 7.43 12.30
CA GLN A 308 -5.29 6.38 11.29
C GLN A 308 -4.03 5.54 11.53
N LEU A 309 -3.99 4.34 10.99
CA LEU A 309 -2.74 3.58 10.88
C LEU A 309 -2.22 3.61 9.45
N ARG A 310 -0.93 3.34 9.29
CA ARG A 310 -0.30 3.11 8.00
C ARG A 310 0.65 1.93 8.07
N GLN A 311 0.55 1.03 7.10
CA GLN A 311 1.50 -0.06 6.91
C GLN A 311 1.67 -0.35 5.42
N PHE A 312 2.91 -0.55 4.96
CA PHE A 312 3.22 -0.78 3.54
C PHE A 312 2.65 0.28 2.57
N GLY A 313 2.47 1.52 3.06
CA GLY A 313 1.84 2.60 2.30
C GLY A 313 0.31 2.65 2.41
N ASP A 314 -0.34 1.51 2.72
CA ASP A 314 -1.79 1.41 2.93
C ASP A 314 -2.21 2.22 4.16
N ILE A 315 -3.30 2.98 4.05
CA ILE A 315 -3.92 3.70 5.18
C ILE A 315 -5.02 2.81 5.75
N ILE A 316 -5.19 2.84 7.08
CA ILE A 316 -6.23 2.12 7.79
C ILE A 316 -7.01 3.14 8.61
N SER A 317 -8.21 3.46 8.13
CA SER A 317 -9.16 4.35 8.80
C SER A 317 -10.09 3.56 9.72
N PHE A 318 -10.39 4.09 10.91
CA PHE A 318 -11.27 3.42 11.88
C PHE A 318 -12.70 3.95 11.85
N ARG A 319 -13.69 3.06 11.90
CA ARG A 319 -15.10 3.41 11.97
C ARG A 319 -15.65 3.20 13.37
N ASP A 320 -16.87 3.67 13.60
CA ASP A 320 -17.55 3.45 14.89
C ASP A 320 -17.80 1.98 15.22
N LEU A 321 -18.03 1.15 14.19
CA LEU A 321 -18.16 -0.30 14.29
C LEU A 321 -16.83 -0.99 14.64
N ASP A 322 -15.70 -0.34 14.37
CA ASP A 322 -14.36 -0.83 14.67
C ASP A 322 -13.87 -0.34 16.04
N TYR A 323 -14.76 0.16 16.89
CA TYR A 323 -14.39 0.77 18.16
C TYR A 323 -15.10 0.16 19.36
N PHE A 324 -14.31 -0.09 20.41
CA PHE A 324 -14.80 -0.43 21.74
C PHE A 324 -14.37 0.63 22.74
N ARG A 325 -15.29 1.00 23.64
CA ARG A 325 -14.97 1.90 24.74
C ARG A 325 -14.12 1.16 25.76
N LEU A 326 -12.90 1.64 25.98
CA LEU A 326 -12.07 1.26 27.12
C LEU A 326 -12.45 2.13 28.32
N SER A 327 -12.82 1.50 29.43
CA SER A 327 -13.27 2.20 30.64
C SER A 327 -12.35 1.98 31.83
N ASP A 328 -11.78 0.79 31.96
CA ASP A 328 -10.87 0.42 33.05
C ASP A 328 -9.56 -0.12 32.46
N VAL A 329 -8.46 0.15 33.16
CA VAL A 329 -7.11 -0.35 32.85
C VAL A 329 -6.47 -0.90 34.13
N TYR A 330 -5.62 -1.92 33.99
CA TYR A 330 -5.18 -2.73 35.14
C TYR A 330 -3.67 -2.90 35.26
N ALA A 331 -2.88 -2.36 34.32
CA ALA A 331 -1.43 -2.50 34.35
C ALA A 331 -0.86 -1.81 35.61
N GLU A 332 0.03 -2.51 36.32
CA GLU A 332 0.63 -1.98 37.54
C GLU A 332 1.45 -0.72 37.23
N GLY A 333 1.24 0.36 37.99
CA GLY A 333 1.92 1.64 37.76
C GLY A 333 1.42 2.43 36.54
N MET A 334 0.35 1.99 35.88
CA MET A 334 -0.26 2.75 34.78
C MET A 334 -0.93 4.02 35.31
N PRO A 335 -0.67 5.19 34.70
CA PRO A 335 -1.36 6.44 35.05
C PRO A 335 -2.86 6.37 34.77
N ASP A 336 -3.63 7.25 35.41
CA ASP A 336 -5.01 7.49 35.04
C ASP A 336 -5.09 8.24 33.71
N PHE A 337 -5.99 7.80 32.83
CA PHE A 337 -6.23 8.43 31.53
C PHE A 337 -7.67 8.89 31.39
N HIS A 338 -7.85 10.10 30.85
CA HIS A 338 -9.18 10.70 30.66
C HIS A 338 -9.84 10.29 29.35
N GLU A 339 -9.06 9.99 28.31
CA GLU A 339 -9.56 9.52 27.03
C GLU A 339 -8.95 8.17 26.68
N MET A 340 -9.79 7.14 26.50
CA MET A 340 -9.35 5.77 26.22
C MET A 340 -10.25 5.11 25.17
N GLY A 341 -9.68 4.25 24.32
CA GLY A 341 -10.39 3.55 23.27
C GLY A 341 -9.63 2.32 22.75
N ILE A 342 -10.38 1.34 22.26
CA ILE A 342 -9.85 0.19 21.52
C ILE A 342 -10.35 0.30 20.08
N PHE A 343 -9.45 0.11 19.13
CA PHE A 343 -9.69 0.21 17.69
C PHE A 343 -9.35 -1.10 17.00
N ILE A 344 -10.24 -1.59 16.14
CA ILE A 344 -10.07 -2.86 15.45
C ILE A 344 -9.53 -2.62 14.05
N GLY A 345 -8.30 -3.07 13.79
CA GLY A 345 -7.76 -3.19 12.44
C GLY A 345 -8.29 -4.45 11.79
N LYS A 346 -9.11 -4.31 10.75
CA LYS A 346 -9.77 -5.44 10.09
C LYS A 346 -8.84 -6.28 9.22
N ALA A 347 -9.14 -7.58 9.12
CA ALA A 347 -8.37 -8.55 8.33
C ALA A 347 -8.16 -8.14 6.85
N GLN A 348 -9.10 -7.38 6.27
CA GLN A 348 -8.99 -6.85 4.90
C GLN A 348 -7.74 -5.98 4.67
N TYR A 349 -7.19 -5.37 5.72
CA TYR A 349 -5.98 -4.55 5.65
C TYR A 349 -4.70 -5.37 5.72
N ALA A 350 -4.79 -6.69 5.95
CA ALA A 350 -3.66 -7.61 5.97
C ALA A 350 -2.47 -7.10 6.84
N ILE A 351 -2.79 -6.63 8.04
CA ILE A 351 -1.81 -6.12 9.00
C ILE A 351 -0.79 -7.22 9.32
N ASP A 352 0.50 -6.89 9.19
CA ASP A 352 1.63 -7.77 9.48
C ASP A 352 2.39 -7.28 10.73
N PRO A 353 2.29 -7.99 11.86
CA PRO A 353 3.09 -7.72 13.05
C PRO A 353 4.61 -7.75 12.82
N GLY A 354 5.06 -8.40 11.75
CA GLY A 354 6.47 -8.52 11.39
C GLY A 354 7.07 -7.26 10.79
N SER A 355 6.24 -6.26 10.50
CA SER A 355 6.62 -5.04 9.77
C SER A 355 6.22 -3.79 10.56
N ASN A 356 6.90 -2.68 10.29
CA ASN A 356 6.66 -1.42 10.99
C ASN A 356 5.27 -0.87 10.66
N LEU A 357 4.53 -0.46 11.70
CA LEU A 357 3.25 0.23 11.62
C LEU A 357 3.46 1.69 12.02
N SER A 358 2.82 2.64 11.35
CA SER A 358 2.78 4.04 11.78
C SER A 358 1.39 4.38 12.30
N PHE A 359 1.28 4.84 13.54
CA PHE A 359 0.09 5.47 14.06
C PHE A 359 0.17 6.98 13.77
N GLU A 360 -0.84 7.53 13.10
CA GLU A 360 -0.85 8.95 12.74
C GLU A 360 -1.97 9.68 13.51
N LEU A 361 -1.61 10.76 14.21
CA LEU A 361 -2.53 11.70 14.85
C LEU A 361 -2.70 12.94 13.97
N LEU A 362 -3.90 13.17 13.46
CA LEU A 362 -4.22 14.35 12.67
C LEU A 362 -4.77 15.48 13.55
N VAL A 363 -4.13 16.65 13.47
CA VAL A 363 -4.56 17.87 14.14
C VAL A 363 -5.16 18.81 13.11
N ARG A 364 -6.36 19.30 13.39
CA ARG A 364 -7.13 20.21 12.54
C ARG A 364 -7.13 21.62 13.11
N ARG A 365 -6.97 22.63 12.26
CA ARG A 365 -7.29 24.03 12.55
C ARG A 365 -8.34 24.56 11.59
N GLN A 366 -9.32 25.28 12.12
CA GLN A 366 -10.42 25.84 11.34
C GLN A 366 -10.08 27.28 10.92
N THR A 367 -9.92 27.51 9.61
CA THR A 367 -9.54 28.82 9.04
C THR A 367 -10.76 29.66 8.62
N GLY A 368 -11.94 29.04 8.49
CA GLY A 368 -13.18 29.72 8.11
C GLY A 368 -14.43 28.97 8.58
N PRO A 369 -15.65 29.43 8.23
CA PRO A 369 -16.90 28.82 8.69
C PRO A 369 -17.02 27.32 8.35
N ILE A 370 -16.50 26.95 7.19
CA ILE A 370 -16.40 25.56 6.76
C ILE A 370 -14.96 25.13 6.49
N ASP A 371 -13.99 26.05 6.37
CA ASP A 371 -12.62 25.78 5.90
C ASP A 371 -11.65 25.31 7.00
N SER A 372 -10.76 24.36 6.68
CA SER A 372 -9.83 23.78 7.66
C SER A 372 -8.55 23.21 7.05
N ILE A 373 -7.46 23.32 7.80
CA ILE A 373 -6.16 22.74 7.48
C ILE A 373 -5.84 21.63 8.50
N PHE A 374 -5.22 20.56 8.02
CA PHE A 374 -4.77 19.44 8.84
C PHE A 374 -3.25 19.34 8.83
N THR A 375 -2.68 18.85 9.92
CA THR A 375 -1.30 18.37 9.97
C THR A 375 -1.25 17.02 10.66
N SER A 376 -0.35 16.13 10.22
CA SER A 376 -0.21 14.77 10.75
C SER A 376 1.04 14.66 11.63
N PHE A 377 0.90 13.99 12.77
CA PHE A 377 1.98 13.63 13.68
C PHE A 377 2.10 12.11 13.76
N GLU A 378 3.30 11.60 13.50
CA GLU A 378 3.51 10.16 13.33
C GLU A 378 4.16 9.54 14.56
N LEU A 379 3.69 8.35 14.92
CA LEU A 379 4.25 7.50 15.96
C LEU A 379 4.53 6.12 15.36
N GLY A 380 5.80 5.84 15.07
CA GLY A 380 6.23 4.52 14.64
C GLY A 380 6.06 3.48 15.73
N TYR A 381 5.50 2.33 15.35
CA TYR A 381 5.25 1.16 16.18
C TYR A 381 5.86 -0.08 15.51
N GLN A 382 6.62 -0.84 16.29
CA GLN A 382 7.19 -2.11 15.89
C GLN A 382 6.86 -3.10 16.98
N TRP A 383 6.22 -4.22 16.63
CA TRP A 383 5.98 -5.28 17.60
C TRP A 383 7.33 -5.80 18.14
N PRO A 384 7.45 -5.99 19.46
CA PRO A 384 8.62 -6.64 20.02
C PRO A 384 8.84 -8.04 19.41
N GLU A 385 10.06 -8.34 18.96
CA GLU A 385 10.42 -9.61 18.30
C GLU A 385 10.11 -10.84 19.16
N GLU A 386 10.11 -10.68 20.49
CA GLU A 386 9.76 -11.75 21.42
C GLU A 386 8.30 -12.22 21.27
N TYR A 387 7.39 -11.34 20.84
CA TYR A 387 5.95 -11.62 20.73
C TYR A 387 5.49 -12.10 19.37
N ILE A 388 6.34 -11.98 18.35
CA ILE A 388 6.00 -12.41 17.00
C ILE A 388 6.71 -13.72 16.63
N GLU A 389 6.04 -14.51 15.80
CA GLU A 389 6.59 -15.66 15.12
C GLU A 389 6.77 -15.29 13.65
N ARG A 390 8.04 -15.17 13.25
CA ARG A 390 8.40 -14.95 11.85
C ARG A 390 8.44 -16.30 11.15
N PRO A 391 7.72 -16.48 10.04
CA PRO A 391 7.78 -17.72 9.27
C PRO A 391 9.19 -17.97 8.75
N GLU A 392 9.66 -19.22 8.87
CA GLU A 392 10.94 -19.61 8.30
C GLU A 392 10.90 -19.50 6.77
N LEU A 393 11.77 -18.66 6.22
CA LEU A 393 11.96 -18.54 4.79
C LEU A 393 12.68 -19.79 4.27
N THR A 394 12.15 -20.41 3.22
CA THR A 394 12.82 -21.54 2.58
C THR A 394 14.13 -21.09 1.93
N LYS A 395 15.08 -22.00 1.73
CA LYS A 395 16.35 -21.69 1.02
C LYS A 395 16.12 -21.11 -0.38
N ALA A 396 15.05 -21.53 -1.05
CA ALA A 396 14.68 -21.00 -2.36
C ALA A 396 14.17 -19.56 -2.27
N GLU A 397 13.38 -19.22 -1.25
CA GLU A 397 12.87 -17.87 -1.01
C GLU A 397 13.99 -16.92 -0.55
N LEU A 398 14.90 -17.38 0.32
CA LEU A 398 16.08 -16.62 0.70
C LEU A 398 16.98 -16.32 -0.51
N ALA A 399 17.21 -17.32 -1.36
CA ALA A 399 17.96 -17.14 -2.59
C ALA A 399 17.25 -16.17 -3.56
N ALA A 400 15.92 -16.22 -3.64
CA ALA A 400 15.13 -15.29 -4.44
C ALA A 400 15.19 -13.85 -3.90
N ILE A 401 15.10 -13.66 -2.58
CA ILE A 401 15.27 -12.35 -1.93
C ILE A 401 16.69 -11.81 -2.13
N GLU A 402 17.71 -12.67 -2.03
CA GLU A 402 19.11 -12.30 -2.26
C GLU A 402 19.39 -11.98 -3.74
N GLU A 403 18.67 -12.61 -4.66
CA GLU A 403 18.72 -12.32 -6.10
C GLU A 403 17.95 -11.05 -6.46
N ALA A 404 16.80 -10.80 -5.83
CA ALA A 404 16.01 -9.57 -5.96
C ALA A 404 16.75 -8.35 -5.38
N ASN A 405 17.36 -8.49 -4.21
CA ASN A 405 18.14 -7.42 -3.56
C ASN A 405 19.56 -7.27 -4.15
N ARG A 406 19.89 -7.98 -5.24
CA ARG A 406 21.23 -7.96 -5.81
C ARG A 406 21.46 -6.65 -6.56
N PRO A 407 22.55 -5.91 -6.27
CA PRO A 407 22.85 -4.68 -7.01
C PRO A 407 22.93 -4.91 -8.52
N LEU A 408 22.41 -3.96 -9.30
CA LEU A 408 22.34 -4.01 -10.77
C LEU A 408 23.68 -4.38 -11.44
N TRP A 409 24.80 -3.83 -10.95
CA TRP A 409 26.12 -4.14 -11.48
C TRP A 409 26.47 -5.63 -11.33
N LEU A 410 26.07 -6.25 -10.22
CA LEU A 410 26.35 -7.66 -9.95
C LEU A 410 25.44 -8.56 -10.78
N GLN A 411 24.18 -8.16 -11.00
CA GLN A 411 23.28 -8.87 -11.95
C GLN A 411 23.86 -8.89 -13.36
N VAL A 412 24.43 -7.77 -13.85
CA VAL A 412 25.11 -7.71 -15.15
C VAL A 412 26.30 -8.67 -15.21
N TRP A 413 27.09 -8.80 -14.14
CA TRP A 413 28.19 -9.78 -14.07
C TRP A 413 27.71 -11.22 -14.19
N TYR A 414 26.59 -11.57 -13.53
CA TYR A 414 26.00 -12.91 -13.64
C TYR A 414 25.43 -13.17 -15.04
N GLN A 415 24.67 -12.23 -15.59
CA GLN A 415 24.11 -12.33 -16.94
C GLN A 415 25.19 -12.45 -18.01
N LYS A 416 26.29 -11.69 -17.87
CA LYS A 416 27.41 -11.72 -18.81
C LYS A 416 28.52 -12.71 -18.41
N SER A 417 28.29 -13.59 -17.44
CA SER A 417 29.30 -14.53 -16.90
C SER A 417 29.95 -15.39 -17.98
N PHE A 418 29.18 -15.89 -18.94
CA PHE A 418 29.71 -16.61 -20.10
C PHE A 418 30.65 -15.74 -20.94
N GLN A 419 30.23 -14.51 -21.24
CA GLN A 419 31.02 -13.56 -22.03
C GLN A 419 32.32 -13.21 -21.31
N VAL A 420 32.25 -12.94 -20.01
CA VAL A 420 33.39 -12.66 -19.14
C VAL A 420 34.35 -13.85 -19.07
N ALA A 421 33.84 -15.09 -18.94
CA ALA A 421 34.66 -16.29 -18.90
C ALA A 421 35.42 -16.49 -20.23
N VAL A 422 34.75 -16.32 -21.37
CA VAL A 422 35.40 -16.41 -22.69
C VAL A 422 36.45 -15.32 -22.85
N LEU A 423 36.18 -14.10 -22.37
CA LEU A 423 37.12 -12.97 -22.42
C LEU A 423 38.35 -13.22 -21.53
N LEU A 424 38.17 -13.77 -20.33
CA LEU A 424 39.26 -14.19 -19.45
C LEU A 424 40.13 -15.27 -20.10
N VAL A 425 39.53 -16.29 -20.72
CA VAL A 425 40.27 -17.32 -21.45
C VAL A 425 41.05 -16.71 -22.61
N ALA A 426 40.43 -15.81 -23.38
CA ALA A 426 41.10 -15.12 -24.48
C ALA A 426 42.26 -14.24 -24.01
N LEU A 427 42.14 -13.61 -22.84
CA LEU A 427 43.20 -12.84 -22.20
C LEU A 427 44.37 -13.74 -21.79
N VAL A 428 44.09 -14.89 -21.15
CA VAL A 428 45.12 -15.87 -20.77
C VAL A 428 45.84 -16.39 -22.02
N VAL A 429 45.11 -16.73 -23.09
CA VAL A 429 45.71 -17.15 -24.37
C VAL A 429 46.62 -16.07 -24.94
N LEU A 430 46.19 -14.80 -24.90
CA LEU A 430 47.00 -13.67 -25.35
C LEU A 430 48.29 -13.54 -24.53
N VAL A 431 48.20 -13.65 -23.20
CA VAL A 431 49.36 -13.62 -22.30
C VAL A 431 50.34 -14.75 -22.63
N VAL A 432 49.86 -15.97 -22.85
CA VAL A 432 50.70 -17.12 -23.25
C VAL A 432 51.40 -16.86 -24.60
N ILE A 433 50.67 -16.30 -25.58
CA ILE A 433 51.25 -15.94 -26.89
C ILE A 433 52.37 -14.91 -26.72
N LEU A 434 52.19 -13.90 -25.85
CA LEU A 434 53.20 -12.88 -25.56
C LEU A 434 54.44 -13.49 -24.89
N PHE A 435 54.28 -14.39 -23.94
CA PHE A 435 55.42 -15.10 -23.34
C PHE A 435 56.15 -16.01 -24.33
N MET A 436 55.45 -16.60 -25.30
CA MET A 436 56.04 -17.46 -26.34
C MET A 436 56.52 -16.69 -27.58
N GLN A 437 56.58 -15.34 -27.53
CA GLN A 437 56.89 -14.50 -28.68
C GLN A 437 58.19 -14.89 -29.40
N ASP A 438 59.26 -15.22 -28.66
CA ASP A 438 60.56 -15.55 -29.25
C ASP A 438 60.55 -16.86 -30.05
N ILE A 439 59.73 -17.82 -29.62
CA ILE A 439 59.54 -19.11 -30.29
C ILE A 439 58.65 -18.93 -31.52
N LEU A 440 57.59 -18.13 -31.39
CA LEU A 440 56.64 -17.83 -32.45
C LEU A 440 57.25 -16.98 -33.57
N ALA A 441 58.11 -16.02 -33.23
CA ALA A 441 58.83 -15.18 -34.18
C ALA A 441 59.75 -15.99 -35.10
N ARG A 442 60.32 -17.09 -34.60
CA ARG A 442 61.12 -18.03 -35.41
C ARG A 442 60.29 -18.83 -36.43
N ARG A 443 58.95 -18.84 -36.30
CA ARG A 443 58.02 -19.57 -37.19
C ARG A 443 57.00 -18.62 -37.84
N PRO A 444 57.40 -17.81 -38.84
CA PRO A 444 56.59 -16.73 -39.39
C PRO A 444 55.22 -17.16 -39.96
N ARG A 445 55.09 -18.37 -40.52
CA ARG A 445 53.79 -18.88 -41.01
C ARG A 445 52.82 -19.19 -39.86
N LEU A 446 53.31 -19.70 -38.73
CA LEU A 446 52.51 -20.02 -37.55
C LEU A 446 52.01 -18.75 -36.86
N LEU A 447 52.92 -17.77 -36.71
CA LEU A 447 52.59 -16.45 -36.17
C LEU A 447 51.49 -15.75 -36.98
N LYS A 448 51.57 -15.79 -38.32
CA LYS A 448 50.54 -15.19 -39.19
C LYS A 448 49.17 -15.83 -38.96
N LYS A 449 49.09 -17.16 -38.88
CA LYS A 449 47.83 -17.89 -38.63
C LYS A 449 47.24 -17.57 -37.26
N ILE A 450 48.05 -17.57 -36.21
CA ILE A 450 47.60 -17.26 -34.84
C ILE A 450 47.11 -15.82 -34.73
N ARG A 451 47.86 -14.86 -35.30
CA ARG A 451 47.47 -13.45 -35.31
C ARG A 451 46.14 -13.25 -36.04
N THR A 452 45.98 -13.83 -37.23
CA THR A 452 44.73 -13.73 -37.98
C THR A 452 43.57 -14.39 -37.24
N GLY A 453 43.80 -15.53 -36.60
CA GLY A 453 42.78 -16.21 -35.78
C GLY A 453 42.33 -15.38 -34.58
N TYR A 454 43.28 -14.78 -33.85
CA TYR A 454 42.96 -13.92 -32.70
C TYR A 454 42.22 -12.65 -33.15
N LEU A 455 42.65 -12.00 -34.24
CA LEU A 455 41.94 -10.85 -34.83
C LEU A 455 40.52 -11.21 -35.27
N ALA A 456 40.33 -12.37 -35.90
CA ALA A 456 39.01 -12.85 -36.27
C ALA A 456 38.12 -13.06 -35.03
N PHE A 457 38.65 -13.66 -33.95
CA PHE A 457 37.94 -13.77 -32.68
C PHE A 457 37.58 -12.40 -32.09
N THR A 458 38.50 -11.43 -32.09
CA THR A 458 38.22 -10.07 -31.59
C THR A 458 37.07 -9.43 -32.36
N VAL A 459 37.05 -9.53 -33.69
CA VAL A 459 35.97 -8.94 -34.51
C VAL A 459 34.65 -9.69 -34.33
N LEU A 460 34.66 -11.02 -34.43
CA LEU A 460 33.44 -11.83 -34.41
C LEU A 460 32.81 -11.90 -33.01
N PHE A 461 33.62 -12.16 -31.99
CA PHE A 461 33.12 -12.39 -30.63
C PHE A 461 33.00 -11.10 -29.84
N ILE A 462 34.06 -10.29 -29.76
CA ILE A 462 34.02 -9.04 -28.98
C ILE A 462 33.22 -7.99 -29.75
N GLY A 463 33.49 -7.81 -31.05
CA GLY A 463 32.86 -6.79 -31.88
C GLY A 463 31.39 -7.04 -32.20
N TRP A 464 31.01 -8.24 -32.65
CA TRP A 464 29.63 -8.54 -33.05
C TRP A 464 28.77 -9.22 -31.98
N TYR A 465 29.31 -10.16 -31.21
CA TYR A 465 28.51 -10.96 -30.28
C TYR A 465 28.41 -10.36 -28.86
N ALA A 466 29.46 -9.69 -28.36
CA ALA A 466 29.47 -9.14 -27.00
C ALA A 466 28.95 -7.70 -26.91
N LEU A 467 29.07 -6.93 -28.00
CA LEU A 467 28.66 -5.52 -28.13
C LEU A 467 27.29 -5.33 -28.82
N GLY A 468 26.73 -6.40 -29.41
CA GLY A 468 25.45 -6.40 -30.13
C GLY A 468 24.25 -6.80 -29.28
#